data_AF-A0ABD3SF73-F1
#
_entry.id   AF-A0ABD3SF73-F1
#
_cell.length_a   1.000
_cell.length_b   1.000
_cell.length_c   1.000
_cell.angle_alpha   90.00
_cell.angle_beta   90.00
_cell.angle_gamma   90.00
#
_symmetry.space_group_name_H-M   'P 1'
#
loop_
_entity.id
_entity.type
_entity.pdbx_description
1 polymer ?
#
loop_
_entity_poly.entity_id
_entity_poly.type
_entity_poly.pdbx_seq_one_letter_code
_entity_poly.pdbx_strand_id
1 'polypeptide(L)'
;MIHANEKQCILKRFNRGDFATFEIFIAEADENGRPSASVEIHGPVIPPEVGEVNNGGERTWPNNVATDAGVGDSTGRFAKPPFANTLGASMQKVILNWDGFVRDNARRLHEVGMINYNYVVDYTHSGESEDAIAAREEFYRQRATAIGQLEEERQRTLERRKLEGGAYSGNESVEDEQYELTKAYTYQTFLPEYIEPHEWTKPIKMPGWYRMCVTSHNYILAEMDIRSSEDLGGVNRETGHVYTYDERATLDEEELIKGLENSKAAEEVEKSLVKEELEKLLENQVNDFDLKASKSMLLGLNELVALMQKRQTNVHHRIKGHEGDARRNYKKIVRSGILETLLYLFITLFQIYTLRKWLLRTTVLGR
;
A
#
# COMPACT_ATOMS: atom_id res chain seq x y z
N MET A 1 6.72 10.13 4.25
CA MET A 1 6.05 10.93 5.30
C MET A 1 4.83 11.56 4.65
N ILE A 2 3.62 11.30 5.17
CA ILE A 2 2.35 11.79 4.62
C ILE A 2 1.70 12.70 5.67
N HIS A 3 1.42 13.96 5.31
CA HIS A 3 0.75 14.89 6.21
C HIS A 3 -0.76 14.59 6.32
N ALA A 4 -1.39 15.13 7.37
CA ALA A 4 -2.84 14.98 7.57
C ALA A 4 -3.62 15.57 6.38
N ASN A 5 -4.58 14.80 5.86
CA ASN A 5 -5.37 15.09 4.67
C ASN A 5 -4.56 15.26 3.37
N GLU A 6 -3.30 14.85 3.37
CA GLU A 6 -2.47 14.80 2.17
C GLU A 6 -2.63 13.44 1.49
N LYS A 7 -2.62 13.46 0.15
CA LYS A 7 -2.67 12.28 -0.70
C LYS A 7 -1.33 12.12 -1.41
N GLN A 8 -0.63 11.03 -1.13
CA GLN A 8 0.59 10.66 -1.85
C GLN A 8 0.32 9.50 -2.78
N CYS A 9 0.85 9.54 -4.00
CA CYS A 9 0.61 8.53 -5.01
C CYS A 9 1.92 8.08 -5.66
N ILE A 10 2.01 6.79 -5.94
CA ILE A 10 3.05 6.21 -6.79
C ILE A 10 2.41 5.60 -8.03
N LEU A 11 3.13 5.64 -9.16
CA LEU A 11 2.67 5.12 -10.43
C LEU A 11 3.65 4.09 -10.97
N LYS A 12 3.13 3.00 -11.52
CA LYS A 12 3.93 2.00 -12.24
C LYS A 12 3.22 1.58 -13.52
N ARG A 13 4.00 1.36 -14.57
CA ARG A 13 3.50 0.84 -15.84
C ARG A 13 3.47 -0.68 -15.78
N PHE A 14 2.40 -1.26 -16.30
CA PHE A 14 2.21 -2.70 -16.39
C PHE A 14 1.80 -3.13 -17.80
N ASN A 15 2.19 -4.35 -18.16
CA ASN A 15 1.79 -4.98 -19.41
C ASN A 15 0.60 -5.92 -19.20
N ARG A 16 -0.03 -6.33 -20.30
CA ARG A 16 -1.20 -7.21 -20.25
C ARG A 16 -0.77 -8.62 -19.84
N GLY A 17 -1.46 -9.19 -18.86
CA GLY A 17 -1.17 -10.54 -18.35
C GLY A 17 -0.12 -10.56 -17.24
N ASP A 18 0.47 -9.42 -16.88
CA ASP A 18 1.37 -9.29 -15.73
C ASP A 18 0.59 -9.44 -14.41
N PHE A 19 1.26 -9.84 -13.34
CA PHE A 19 0.74 -9.76 -11.97
C PHE A 19 1.35 -8.55 -11.28
N ALA A 20 0.49 -7.74 -10.67
CA ALA A 20 0.90 -6.58 -9.90
C ALA A 20 0.64 -6.83 -8.42
N THR A 21 1.65 -6.60 -7.58
CA THR A 21 1.49 -6.55 -6.12
C THR A 21 1.59 -5.11 -5.65
N PHE A 22 0.58 -4.66 -4.92
CA PHE A 22 0.51 -3.35 -4.29
C PHE A 22 0.73 -3.55 -2.80
N GLU A 23 1.72 -2.86 -2.24
CA GLU A 23 2.15 -3.03 -0.87
C GLU A 23 2.07 -1.70 -0.11
N ILE A 24 1.57 -1.77 1.11
CA ILE A 24 1.56 -0.65 2.04
C ILE A 24 1.89 -1.11 3.45
N PHE A 25 2.76 -0.37 4.12
CA PHE A 25 3.07 -0.56 5.53
C PHE A 25 3.08 0.78 6.26
N ILE A 26 2.29 0.91 7.32
CA ILE A 26 2.26 2.13 8.15
C ILE A 26 3.23 1.94 9.31
N ALA A 27 4.43 2.50 9.16
CA ALA A 27 5.52 2.34 10.13
C ALA A 27 5.31 3.16 11.42
N GLU A 28 4.83 4.40 11.29
CA GLU A 28 4.58 5.28 12.45
C GLU A 28 3.35 6.16 12.17
N ALA A 29 2.64 6.55 13.22
CA ALA A 29 1.67 7.65 13.15
C ALA A 29 1.93 8.62 14.30
N ASP A 30 1.62 9.89 14.05
CA ASP A 30 1.82 10.97 15.01
C ASP A 30 1.08 10.73 16.34
N GLU A 31 1.48 11.46 17.37
CA GLU A 31 1.32 11.12 18.79
C GLU A 31 -0.12 10.80 19.23
N ASN A 32 -1.11 11.44 18.59
CA ASN A 32 -2.54 11.24 18.86
C ASN A 32 -3.30 10.57 17.71
N GLY A 33 -2.59 10.27 16.60
CA GLY A 33 -3.16 9.70 15.39
C GLY A 33 -3.31 8.18 15.48
N ARG A 34 -4.37 7.68 14.85
CA ARG A 34 -4.51 6.26 14.56
C ARG A 34 -3.56 5.91 13.40
N PRO A 35 -2.79 4.81 13.45
CA PRO A 35 -2.00 4.32 12.33
C PRO A 35 -2.91 3.71 11.26
N SER A 36 -3.71 4.56 10.63
CA SER A 36 -4.63 4.19 9.57
C SER A 36 -4.52 5.11 8.37
N ALA A 37 -4.78 4.53 7.19
CA ALA A 37 -4.76 5.24 5.93
C ALA A 37 -5.79 4.66 4.96
N SER A 38 -6.41 5.55 4.17
CA SER A 38 -7.22 5.16 3.03
C SER A 38 -6.30 4.89 1.85
N VAL A 39 -6.40 3.71 1.28
CA VAL A 39 -5.63 3.25 0.13
C VAL A 39 -6.55 3.18 -1.07
N GLU A 40 -6.12 3.78 -2.16
CA GLU A 40 -6.82 3.79 -3.43
C GLU A 40 -5.92 3.25 -4.52
N ILE A 41 -6.35 2.17 -5.17
CA ILE A 41 -5.63 1.54 -6.28
C ILE A 41 -6.47 1.68 -7.54
N HIS A 42 -5.87 2.31 -8.55
CA HIS A 42 -6.52 2.66 -9.80
C HIS A 42 -5.69 2.20 -10.99
N GLY A 43 -6.32 1.66 -12.02
CA GLY A 43 -5.72 1.64 -13.34
C GLY A 43 -6.40 0.74 -14.39
N PRO A 44 -5.96 0.83 -15.65
CA PRO A 44 -4.96 1.77 -16.15
C PRO A 44 -5.50 3.21 -16.15
N VAL A 45 -4.80 4.10 -15.45
CA VAL A 45 -5.07 5.55 -15.41
C VAL A 45 -4.67 6.18 -16.73
N ILE A 46 -3.64 5.61 -17.37
CA ILE A 46 -3.10 6.10 -18.65
C ILE A 46 -2.96 4.90 -19.58
N PRO A 47 -3.58 4.93 -20.78
CA PRO A 47 -3.52 3.83 -21.73
C PRO A 47 -2.08 3.55 -22.21
N PRO A 48 -1.83 2.36 -22.78
CA PRO A 48 -0.50 1.95 -23.26
C PRO A 48 -0.10 2.64 -24.56
N GLU A 49 -1.08 3.07 -25.37
CA GLU A 49 -0.95 3.75 -26.68
C GLU A 49 -0.42 5.19 -26.57
N VAL A 50 0.06 5.52 -25.38
CA VAL A 50 0.38 6.87 -25.00
C VAL A 50 1.84 7.17 -25.38
N GLY A 51 1.97 7.77 -26.55
CA GLY A 51 3.20 8.35 -27.09
C GLY A 51 3.85 7.47 -28.14
N GLU A 52 3.50 7.68 -29.42
CA GLU A 52 4.31 7.16 -30.52
C GLU A 52 5.69 7.85 -30.47
N VAL A 53 6.75 7.05 -30.49
CA VAL A 53 8.12 7.53 -30.55
C VAL A 53 8.35 8.00 -31.99
N ASN A 54 8.56 9.30 -32.19
CA ASN A 54 8.89 9.82 -33.50
C ASN A 54 10.29 9.33 -33.93
N ASN A 55 10.63 9.48 -35.22
CA ASN A 55 11.94 9.09 -35.75
C ASN A 55 13.14 9.82 -35.09
N GLY A 56 12.90 10.84 -34.26
CA GLY A 56 13.90 11.53 -33.45
C GLY A 56 14.07 10.98 -32.03
N GLY A 57 13.35 9.91 -31.66
CA GLY A 57 13.39 9.33 -30.31
C GLY A 57 12.53 10.08 -29.28
N GLU A 58 11.80 11.11 -29.69
CA GLU A 58 10.90 11.86 -28.82
C GLU A 58 9.49 11.25 -28.86
N ARG A 59 8.91 11.00 -27.67
CA ARG A 59 7.53 10.52 -27.56
C ARG A 59 6.57 11.66 -27.83
N THR A 60 5.84 11.59 -28.94
CA THR A 60 4.85 12.60 -29.35
C THR A 60 3.43 12.15 -29.02
N TRP A 61 2.57 13.10 -28.63
CA TRP A 61 1.23 12.84 -28.12
C TRP A 61 0.18 13.21 -29.16
N PRO A 62 -0.81 12.33 -29.45
CA PRO A 62 -1.89 12.67 -30.35
C PRO A 62 -2.74 13.78 -29.72
N ASN A 63 -2.81 14.90 -30.43
CA ASN A 63 -3.70 16.01 -30.09
C ASN A 63 -5.15 15.58 -30.29
N ASN A 64 -5.94 15.53 -29.22
CA ASN A 64 -7.39 15.76 -29.32
C ASN A 64 -7.69 17.26 -29.14
N VAL A 65 -6.82 18.13 -29.63
CA VAL A 65 -7.14 19.54 -29.84
C VAL A 65 -7.64 19.63 -31.27
N ALA A 66 -8.90 20.05 -31.37
CA ALA A 66 -9.65 20.26 -32.59
C ALA A 66 -8.77 20.74 -33.74
N THR A 67 -9.08 20.22 -34.92
CA THR A 67 -8.85 20.83 -36.22
C THR A 67 -9.53 22.20 -36.30
N ASP A 68 -9.24 23.12 -35.39
CA ASP A 68 -9.27 24.54 -35.69
C ASP A 68 -7.88 24.87 -36.25
N ALA A 69 -7.65 24.35 -37.47
CA ALA A 69 -6.90 25.09 -38.46
C ALA A 69 -7.72 26.35 -38.82
N GLY A 70 -7.89 27.22 -37.83
CA GLY A 70 -8.35 28.58 -38.01
C GLY A 70 -7.25 29.27 -38.79
N VAL A 71 -7.53 29.45 -40.08
CA VAL A 71 -7.27 30.68 -40.84
C VAL A 71 -6.19 31.54 -40.19
N GLY A 72 -4.98 31.46 -40.74
CA GLY A 72 -3.89 32.36 -40.35
C GLY A 72 -4.34 33.81 -40.50
N ASP A 73 -4.51 34.49 -39.37
CA ASP A 73 -4.64 35.93 -39.36
C ASP A 73 -3.26 36.52 -39.68
N SER A 74 -3.23 37.41 -40.66
CA SER A 74 -2.08 38.01 -41.34
C SER A 74 -1.17 38.88 -40.46
N THR A 75 -1.30 38.82 -39.14
CA THR A 75 -0.74 39.82 -38.21
C THR A 75 0.62 39.45 -37.62
N GLY A 76 1.25 38.34 -38.04
CA GLY A 76 2.66 38.05 -37.73
C GLY A 76 3.00 37.97 -36.23
N ARG A 77 1.99 37.84 -35.36
CA ARG A 77 2.21 37.61 -33.93
C ARG A 77 2.52 36.14 -33.77
N PHE A 78 3.75 35.83 -33.38
CA PHE A 78 4.16 34.52 -32.90
C PHE A 78 3.07 33.96 -32.00
N ALA A 79 2.32 32.99 -32.52
CA ALA A 79 1.45 32.16 -31.70
C ALA A 79 2.36 31.62 -30.60
N LYS A 80 2.03 31.90 -29.33
CA LYS A 80 2.70 31.23 -28.22
C LYS A 80 2.66 29.74 -28.56
N PRO A 81 3.80 29.04 -28.59
CA PRO A 81 3.78 27.60 -28.84
C PRO A 81 2.75 27.01 -27.88
N PRO A 82 1.79 26.19 -28.36
CA PRO A 82 0.85 25.54 -27.47
C PRO A 82 1.68 24.88 -26.36
N PHE A 83 1.30 25.15 -25.10
CA PHE A 83 1.99 24.66 -23.90
C PHE A 83 2.60 23.29 -24.18
N ALA A 84 3.92 23.19 -24.05
CA ALA A 84 4.68 22.04 -24.49
C ALA A 84 3.96 20.72 -24.13
N ASN A 85 3.58 19.98 -25.18
CA ASN A 85 2.89 18.69 -25.16
C ASN A 85 3.81 17.61 -24.59
N THR A 86 4.20 17.79 -23.33
CA THR A 86 5.09 16.88 -22.61
C THR A 86 4.26 15.78 -21.97
N LEU A 87 4.85 14.58 -21.87
CA LEU A 87 4.29 13.44 -21.12
C LEU A 87 3.79 13.87 -19.74
N GLY A 88 4.54 14.70 -19.03
CA GLY A 88 4.13 15.21 -17.72
C GLY A 88 2.79 15.95 -17.74
N ALA A 89 2.58 16.86 -18.71
CA ALA A 89 1.38 17.68 -18.79
C ALA A 89 0.12 16.87 -19.13
N SER A 90 0.23 15.94 -20.08
CA SER A 90 -0.87 15.05 -20.46
C SER A 90 -1.19 14.04 -19.36
N MET A 91 -0.18 13.43 -18.73
CA MET A 91 -0.37 12.56 -17.55
C MET A 91 -1.10 13.32 -16.45
N GLN A 92 -0.64 14.54 -16.12
CA GLN A 92 -1.25 15.35 -15.08
C GLN A 92 -2.71 15.67 -15.37
N LYS A 93 -3.05 15.99 -16.62
CA LYS A 93 -4.45 16.25 -17.02
C LYS A 93 -5.34 15.01 -16.83
N VAL A 94 -4.87 13.83 -17.22
CA VAL A 94 -5.62 12.57 -17.05
C VAL A 94 -5.76 12.23 -15.57
N ILE A 95 -4.69 12.39 -14.79
CA ILE A 95 -4.67 12.16 -13.34
C ILE A 95 -5.66 13.07 -12.61
N LEU A 96 -5.72 14.36 -12.96
CA LEU A 96 -6.63 15.33 -12.35
C LEU A 96 -8.11 15.06 -12.68
N ASN A 97 -8.38 14.55 -13.89
CA ASN A 97 -9.75 14.25 -14.34
C ASN A 97 -10.21 12.82 -14.01
N TRP A 98 -9.33 11.99 -13.43
CA TRP A 98 -9.58 10.58 -13.17
C TRP A 98 -10.82 10.35 -12.29
N ASP A 99 -10.96 11.12 -11.21
CA ASP A 99 -12.05 10.94 -10.25
C ASP A 99 -13.42 11.21 -10.91
N GLY A 100 -13.48 12.17 -11.85
CA GLY A 100 -14.67 12.41 -12.68
C GLY A 100 -14.95 11.23 -13.61
N PHE A 101 -13.93 10.73 -14.30
CA PHE A 101 -14.07 9.56 -15.19
C PHE A 101 -14.57 8.31 -14.44
N VAL A 102 -14.01 8.03 -13.26
CA VAL A 102 -14.42 6.90 -12.43
C VAL A 102 -15.87 7.02 -12.00
N ARG A 103 -16.31 8.21 -11.56
CA ARG A 103 -17.70 8.45 -11.17
C ARG A 103 -18.67 8.18 -12.32
N ASP A 104 -18.33 8.65 -13.52
CA ASP A 104 -19.20 8.53 -14.69
C ASP A 104 -19.22 7.10 -15.26
N ASN A 105 -18.20 6.28 -14.98
CA ASN A 105 -18.03 4.95 -15.56
C ASN A 105 -18.01 3.79 -14.55
N ALA A 106 -18.30 4.02 -13.27
CA ALA A 106 -18.06 3.08 -12.17
C ALA A 106 -18.53 1.64 -12.44
N ARG A 107 -19.71 1.46 -13.05
CA ARG A 107 -20.28 0.14 -13.38
C ARG A 107 -19.48 -0.60 -14.46
N ARG A 108 -18.95 0.12 -15.45
CA ARG A 108 -18.25 -0.44 -16.61
C ARG A 108 -16.78 -0.74 -16.32
N LEU A 109 -16.19 -0.12 -15.30
CA LEU A 109 -14.77 -0.32 -14.96
C LEU A 109 -14.43 -1.79 -14.74
N HIS A 110 -15.24 -2.51 -13.96
CA HIS A 110 -15.01 -3.92 -13.68
C HIS A 110 -15.17 -4.81 -14.91
N GLU A 111 -16.13 -4.51 -15.78
CA GLU A 111 -16.40 -5.26 -17.02
C GLU A 111 -15.22 -5.16 -17.99
N VAL A 112 -14.65 -3.97 -18.11
CA VAL A 112 -13.49 -3.68 -18.97
C VAL A 112 -12.17 -4.18 -18.33
N GLY A 113 -12.21 -4.63 -17.08
CA GLY A 113 -11.04 -5.13 -16.36
C GLY A 113 -10.15 -4.02 -15.80
N MET A 114 -10.70 -2.81 -15.64
CA MET A 114 -10.07 -1.72 -14.89
C MET A 114 -10.12 -2.02 -13.40
N ILE A 115 -9.04 -1.69 -12.72
CA ILE A 115 -8.94 -1.74 -11.27
C ILE A 115 -9.38 -0.37 -10.74
N ASN A 116 -10.40 -0.39 -9.88
CA ASN A 116 -10.77 0.73 -9.02
C ASN A 116 -11.11 0.12 -7.66
N TYR A 117 -10.16 0.21 -6.74
CA TYR A 117 -10.28 -0.40 -5.43
C TYR A 117 -9.93 0.63 -4.37
N ASN A 118 -10.79 0.79 -3.38
CA ASN A 118 -10.58 1.69 -2.26
C ASN A 118 -10.80 0.88 -0.98
N TYR A 119 -9.93 1.03 0.00
CA TYR A 119 -10.04 0.36 1.29
C TYR A 119 -9.28 1.17 2.34
N VAL A 120 -9.56 0.91 3.62
CA VAL A 120 -8.85 1.55 4.72
C VAL A 120 -7.99 0.50 5.40
N VAL A 121 -6.69 0.72 5.49
CA VAL A 121 -5.82 -0.13 6.31
C VAL A 121 -5.68 0.52 7.68
N ASP A 122 -5.99 -0.21 8.74
CA ASP A 122 -5.90 0.27 10.11
C ASP A 122 -5.08 -0.68 10.97
N TYR A 123 -3.89 -0.23 11.38
CA TYR A 123 -2.98 -0.97 12.24
C TYR A 123 -3.21 -0.72 13.74
N THR A 124 -4.25 0.02 14.14
CA THR A 124 -4.48 0.43 15.54
C THR A 124 -4.58 -0.75 16.50
N HIS A 125 -5.11 -1.88 16.02
CA HIS A 125 -5.30 -3.11 16.80
C HIS A 125 -4.49 -4.29 16.21
N SER A 126 -3.44 -3.99 15.45
CA SER A 126 -2.54 -5.01 14.93
C SER A 126 -1.54 -5.44 16.01
N GLY A 127 -1.13 -6.70 15.99
CA GLY A 127 -0.19 -7.27 16.96
C GLY A 127 -0.73 -8.48 17.71
N GLU A 128 0.14 -9.02 18.56
CA GLU A 128 -0.06 -10.29 19.28
C GLU A 128 -0.48 -10.10 20.75
N SER A 129 -0.64 -8.86 21.23
CA SER A 129 -1.07 -8.63 22.60
C SER A 129 -2.51 -9.07 22.80
N GLU A 130 -2.83 -9.58 23.99
CA GLU A 130 -4.19 -9.99 24.37
C GLU A 130 -5.18 -8.83 24.17
N ASP A 131 -4.79 -7.61 24.55
CA ASP A 131 -5.59 -6.40 24.34
C ASP A 131 -5.86 -6.12 22.85
N ALA A 132 -4.86 -6.32 21.98
CA ALA A 132 -5.04 -6.13 20.54
C ALA A 132 -6.02 -7.17 19.98
N ILE A 133 -5.85 -8.44 20.36
CA ILE A 133 -6.75 -9.54 19.94
C ILE A 133 -8.19 -9.25 20.38
N ALA A 134 -8.40 -8.90 21.65
CA ALA A 134 -9.72 -8.57 22.18
C ALA A 134 -10.36 -7.37 21.45
N ALA A 135 -9.58 -6.30 21.20
CA ALA A 135 -10.07 -5.13 20.48
C ALA A 135 -10.45 -5.44 19.02
N ARG A 136 -9.69 -6.33 18.35
CA ARG A 136 -10.05 -6.80 17.00
C ARG A 136 -11.36 -7.56 17.00
N GLU A 137 -11.53 -8.50 17.92
CA GLU A 137 -12.77 -9.26 18.03
C GLU A 137 -13.97 -8.34 18.29
N GLU A 138 -13.80 -7.35 19.16
CA GLU A 138 -14.84 -6.36 19.43
C GLU A 138 -15.17 -5.54 18.17
N PHE A 139 -14.15 -5.08 17.44
CA PHE A 139 -14.34 -4.37 16.17
C PHE A 139 -15.13 -5.21 15.15
N TYR A 140 -14.79 -6.49 15.00
CA TYR A 140 -15.50 -7.38 14.10
C TYR A 140 -16.95 -7.62 14.54
N ARG A 141 -17.20 -7.75 15.85
CA ARG A 141 -18.57 -7.86 16.39
C ARG A 141 -19.39 -6.60 16.10
N GLN A 142 -18.83 -5.42 16.39
CA GLN A 142 -19.50 -4.14 16.12
C GLN A 142 -19.79 -3.97 14.63
N ARG A 143 -18.83 -4.30 13.76
CA ARG A 143 -19.02 -4.26 12.30
C ARG A 143 -20.10 -5.22 11.84
N ALA A 144 -20.12 -6.46 12.33
CA ALA A 144 -21.15 -7.43 11.98
C ALA A 144 -22.54 -6.96 12.41
N THR A 145 -22.66 -6.37 13.60
CA THR A 145 -23.94 -5.79 14.05
C THR A 145 -24.38 -4.61 13.20
N ALA A 146 -23.46 -3.73 12.80
CA ALA A 146 -23.76 -2.59 11.95
C ALA A 146 -24.21 -3.02 10.55
N ILE A 147 -23.54 -4.02 9.96
CA ILE A 147 -23.93 -4.59 8.67
C ILE A 147 -25.33 -5.22 8.76
N GLY A 148 -25.61 -5.98 9.82
CA GLY A 148 -26.92 -6.59 10.03
C GLY A 148 -28.04 -5.56 10.16
N GLN A 149 -27.81 -4.45 10.88
CA GLN A 149 -28.77 -3.35 10.99
C GLN A 149 -29.05 -2.68 9.63
N LEU A 150 -27.99 -2.44 8.85
CA LEU A 150 -28.09 -1.79 7.55
C LEU A 150 -28.84 -2.67 6.53
N GLU A 151 -28.61 -3.99 6.58
CA GLU A 151 -29.37 -4.95 5.77
C GLU A 151 -30.86 -5.02 6.17
N GLU A 152 -31.15 -4.95 7.47
CA GLU A 152 -32.54 -4.93 7.97
C GLU A 152 -33.28 -3.66 7.56
N GLU A 153 -32.65 -2.48 7.68
CA GLU A 153 -33.21 -1.21 7.21
C GLU A 153 -33.49 -1.23 5.71
N ARG A 154 -32.59 -1.84 4.92
CA ARG A 154 -32.78 -2.02 3.49
C ARG A 154 -33.99 -2.91 3.19
N GLN A 155 -34.15 -4.02 3.90
CA GLN A 155 -35.31 -4.91 3.72
C GLN A 155 -36.61 -4.17 4.05
N ARG A 156 -36.66 -3.44 5.16
CA ARG A 156 -37.83 -2.63 5.54
C ARG A 156 -38.15 -1.57 4.50
N THR A 157 -37.14 -0.93 3.92
CA THR A 157 -37.31 0.09 2.87
C THR A 157 -37.86 -0.53 1.58
N LEU A 158 -37.35 -1.70 1.18
CA LEU A 158 -37.85 -2.45 0.03
C LEU A 158 -39.30 -2.93 0.23
N GLU A 159 -39.65 -3.37 1.44
CA GLU A 159 -41.02 -3.76 1.78
C GLU A 159 -41.99 -2.57 1.74
N ARG A 160 -41.61 -1.41 2.29
CA ARG A 160 -42.40 -0.18 2.16
C ARG A 160 -42.64 0.17 0.69
N ARG A 161 -41.59 0.13 -0.16
CA ARG A 161 -41.71 0.39 -1.60
C ARG A 161 -42.65 -0.59 -2.31
N LYS A 162 -42.65 -1.87 -1.91
CA LYS A 162 -43.58 -2.87 -2.47
C LYS A 162 -45.03 -2.59 -2.07
N LEU A 163 -45.26 -2.14 -0.84
CA LEU A 163 -46.60 -1.81 -0.33
C LEU A 163 -47.15 -0.51 -0.90
N GLU A 164 -46.30 0.46 -1.21
CA GLU A 164 -46.68 1.76 -1.80
C GLU A 164 -47.03 1.69 -3.30
N GLY A 165 -46.98 0.50 -3.92
CA GLY A 165 -47.69 0.23 -5.17
C GLY A 165 -47.28 1.10 -6.36
N GLY A 166 -46.01 1.07 -6.77
CA GLY A 166 -45.60 1.31 -8.17
C GLY A 166 -46.01 2.63 -8.85
N ALA A 167 -46.34 3.68 -8.10
CA ALA A 167 -46.74 4.98 -8.65
C ALA A 167 -45.85 6.11 -8.12
N TYR A 168 -44.54 6.01 -8.35
CA TYR A 168 -43.65 7.16 -8.18
C TYR A 168 -42.82 7.38 -9.44
N SER A 169 -43.30 8.35 -10.23
CA SER A 169 -42.58 9.04 -11.30
C SER A 169 -41.76 10.15 -10.63
N GLY A 170 -40.60 9.81 -10.10
CA GLY A 170 -39.66 10.78 -9.56
C GLY A 170 -38.26 10.38 -9.99
N ASN A 171 -37.63 11.19 -10.83
CA ASN A 171 -36.23 11.06 -11.28
C ASN A 171 -35.20 11.26 -10.13
N GLU A 172 -35.55 10.94 -8.89
CA GLU A 172 -34.59 10.84 -7.80
C GLU A 172 -34.01 9.43 -7.89
N SER A 173 -32.85 9.37 -8.51
CA SER A 173 -32.38 8.18 -9.16
C SER A 173 -32.18 7.06 -8.14
N VAL A 174 -32.78 5.90 -8.41
CA VAL A 174 -32.40 4.60 -7.80
C VAL A 174 -30.87 4.38 -7.88
N GLU A 175 -30.20 5.13 -8.76
CA GLU A 175 -28.76 5.15 -8.96
C GLU A 175 -27.99 5.85 -7.83
N ASP A 176 -28.53 6.89 -7.18
CA ASP A 176 -27.86 7.61 -6.07
C ASP A 176 -27.88 6.79 -4.78
N GLU A 177 -29.01 6.17 -4.41
CA GLU A 177 -29.08 5.27 -3.25
C GLU A 177 -28.22 4.02 -3.44
N GLN A 178 -28.20 3.45 -4.64
CA GLN A 178 -27.36 2.29 -4.94
C GLN A 178 -25.88 2.68 -4.94
N TYR A 179 -25.52 3.88 -5.38
CA TYR A 179 -24.16 4.42 -5.33
C TYR A 179 -23.67 4.67 -3.90
N GLU A 180 -24.50 5.25 -3.02
CA GLU A 180 -24.17 5.43 -1.61
C GLU A 180 -24.03 4.09 -0.87
N LEU A 181 -24.90 3.12 -1.15
CA LEU A 181 -24.78 1.77 -0.60
C LEU A 181 -23.49 1.10 -1.09
N THR A 182 -23.17 1.21 -2.38
CA THR A 182 -21.93 0.65 -2.92
C THR A 182 -20.73 1.31 -2.25
N LYS A 183 -20.74 2.63 -2.02
CA LYS A 183 -19.71 3.34 -1.22
C LYS A 183 -19.59 2.81 0.20
N ALA A 184 -20.71 2.57 0.89
CA ALA A 184 -20.72 2.03 2.26
C ALA A 184 -20.10 0.61 2.34
N TYR A 185 -20.27 -0.21 1.30
CA TYR A 185 -19.58 -1.51 1.16
C TYR A 185 -18.16 -1.41 0.57
N THR A 186 -17.82 -0.28 -0.08
CA THR A 186 -16.52 -0.08 -0.74
C THR A 186 -15.43 0.32 0.26
N TYR A 187 -15.74 1.01 1.36
CA TYR A 187 -14.75 1.24 2.42
C TYR A 187 -14.56 -0.03 3.26
N GLN A 188 -13.96 -1.06 2.68
CA GLN A 188 -13.53 -2.22 3.45
C GLN A 188 -12.38 -1.79 4.35
N THR A 189 -12.63 -1.61 5.64
CA THR A 189 -11.53 -1.50 6.60
C THR A 189 -10.89 -2.87 6.74
N PHE A 190 -9.62 -2.96 6.38
CA PHE A 190 -8.76 -4.10 6.63
C PHE A 190 -8.00 -3.87 7.93
N LEU A 191 -8.16 -4.81 8.87
CA LEU A 191 -7.45 -4.81 10.15
C LEU A 191 -6.44 -5.96 10.13
N PRO A 192 -5.14 -5.68 9.91
CA PRO A 192 -4.11 -6.70 9.89
C PRO A 192 -4.00 -7.40 11.25
N GLU A 193 -3.85 -8.72 11.25
CA GLU A 193 -3.63 -9.49 12.47
C GLU A 193 -2.22 -9.25 13.04
N TYR A 194 -1.23 -9.24 12.15
CA TYR A 194 0.17 -9.01 12.49
C TYR A 194 0.65 -7.64 11.99
N ILE A 195 1.72 -7.13 12.59
CA ILE A 195 2.39 -5.89 12.17
C ILE A 195 3.31 -6.24 10.97
N GLU A 196 2.68 -6.49 9.83
CA GLU A 196 3.36 -6.81 8.56
C GLU A 196 2.81 -5.94 7.43
N PRO A 197 3.60 -5.72 6.35
CA PRO A 197 3.11 -5.01 5.17
C PRO A 197 1.86 -5.67 4.60
N HIS A 198 0.87 -4.85 4.27
CA HIS A 198 -0.33 -5.33 3.59
C HIS A 198 -0.08 -5.42 2.09
N GLU A 199 -0.11 -6.63 1.55
CA GLU A 199 0.10 -6.91 0.14
C GLU A 199 -1.22 -7.28 -0.56
N TRP A 200 -1.45 -6.69 -1.72
CA TRP A 200 -2.61 -7.00 -2.57
C TRP A 200 -2.15 -7.29 -3.99
N THR A 201 -2.27 -8.55 -4.41
CA THR A 201 -1.87 -8.99 -5.76
C THR A 201 -3.07 -9.18 -6.67
N LYS A 202 -2.98 -8.67 -7.90
CA LYS A 202 -3.97 -8.88 -8.95
C LYS A 202 -3.35 -9.08 -10.33
N PRO A 203 -3.96 -9.91 -11.19
CA PRO A 203 -3.60 -9.98 -12.59
C PRO A 203 -4.05 -8.72 -13.34
N ILE A 204 -3.16 -8.19 -14.16
CA ILE A 204 -3.36 -7.01 -14.98
C ILE A 204 -4.05 -7.40 -16.29
N LYS A 205 -5.35 -7.11 -16.35
CA LYS A 205 -6.18 -7.38 -17.54
C LYS A 205 -5.90 -6.41 -18.69
N MET A 206 -5.56 -5.17 -18.37
CA MET A 206 -5.30 -4.12 -19.35
C MET A 206 -3.94 -3.47 -19.13
N PRO A 207 -3.11 -3.34 -20.18
CA PRO A 207 -1.82 -2.68 -20.04
C PRO A 207 -2.01 -1.17 -19.84
N GLY A 208 -1.05 -0.53 -19.18
CA GLY A 208 -1.06 0.92 -18.93
C GLY A 208 -0.42 1.30 -17.62
N TRP A 209 -0.61 2.56 -17.20
CA TRP A 209 -0.11 3.05 -15.92
C TRP A 209 -1.14 2.85 -14.82
N TYR A 210 -0.74 2.18 -13.76
CA TYR A 210 -1.52 2.02 -12.55
C TYR A 210 -0.99 2.95 -11.46
N ARG A 211 -1.89 3.39 -10.59
CA ARG A 211 -1.61 4.35 -9.52
C ARG A 211 -2.10 3.76 -8.21
N MET A 212 -1.25 3.77 -7.19
CA MET A 212 -1.65 3.57 -5.80
C MET A 212 -1.51 4.90 -5.09
N CYS A 213 -2.58 5.33 -4.41
CA CYS A 213 -2.59 6.52 -3.59
C CYS A 213 -2.92 6.17 -2.15
N VAL A 214 -2.29 6.86 -1.22
CA VAL A 214 -2.53 6.74 0.20
C VAL A 214 -2.89 8.12 0.73
N THR A 215 -4.04 8.19 1.39
CA THR A 215 -4.53 9.39 2.06
C THR A 215 -4.65 9.08 3.55
N SER A 216 -4.06 9.89 4.41
CA SER A 216 -4.22 9.73 5.85
C SER A 216 -4.99 10.88 6.47
N HIS A 217 -5.81 10.56 7.47
CA HIS A 217 -6.48 11.56 8.29
C HIS A 217 -5.52 12.21 9.29
N ASN A 218 -4.44 11.50 9.63
CA ASN A 218 -3.42 11.94 10.58
C ASN A 218 -2.07 12.02 9.87
N TYR A 219 -1.07 12.52 10.58
CA TYR A 219 0.30 12.47 10.09
C TYR A 219 0.84 11.04 10.26
N ILE A 220 1.29 10.42 9.17
CA ILE A 220 1.80 9.04 9.16
C ILE A 220 3.10 8.90 8.38
N LEU A 221 3.91 7.93 8.77
CA LEU A 221 5.00 7.38 7.97
C LEU A 221 4.52 6.08 7.34
N ALA A 222 4.23 6.11 6.04
CA ALA A 222 3.89 4.92 5.28
C ALA A 222 5.00 4.59 4.28
N GLU A 223 5.33 3.31 4.19
CA GLU A 223 6.14 2.70 3.14
C GLU A 223 5.16 2.13 2.09
N MET A 224 5.37 2.45 0.82
CA MET A 224 4.49 2.10 -0.30
C MET A 224 5.33 1.50 -1.42
N ASP A 225 4.89 0.36 -1.97
CA ASP A 225 5.57 -0.24 -3.11
C ASP A 225 4.59 -0.82 -4.14
N ILE A 226 5.01 -0.86 -5.40
CA ILE A 226 4.29 -1.49 -6.50
C ILE A 226 5.25 -2.38 -7.28
N ARG A 227 4.99 -3.69 -7.25
CA ARG A 227 5.83 -4.72 -7.85
C ARG A 227 5.16 -5.36 -9.07
N SER A 228 5.96 -5.70 -10.08
CA SER A 228 5.56 -6.33 -11.34
C SER A 228 6.19 -7.70 -11.45
N SER A 229 5.40 -8.71 -11.83
CA SER A 229 5.90 -10.06 -12.01
C SER A 229 6.81 -10.19 -13.24
N GLU A 230 6.61 -9.35 -14.26
CA GLU A 230 7.49 -9.29 -15.42
C GLU A 230 8.89 -8.78 -15.03
N ASP A 231 8.96 -7.74 -14.18
CA ASP A 231 10.24 -7.18 -13.72
C ASP A 231 10.98 -8.13 -12.76
N LEU A 232 10.25 -8.86 -11.91
CA LEU A 232 10.81 -9.63 -10.78
C LEU A 232 10.76 -11.15 -11.00
N GLY A 233 10.55 -11.59 -12.25
CA GLY A 233 10.67 -13.00 -12.62
C GLY A 233 9.55 -13.90 -12.10
N GLY A 234 8.37 -13.34 -11.79
CA GLY A 234 7.16 -14.10 -11.50
C GLY A 234 6.53 -13.80 -10.14
N VAL A 235 5.73 -14.76 -9.68
CA VAL A 235 4.97 -14.71 -8.43
C VAL A 235 5.45 -15.83 -7.51
N ASN A 236 5.66 -15.52 -6.24
CA ASN A 236 5.99 -16.48 -5.22
C ASN A 236 4.82 -17.44 -5.00
N ARG A 237 5.08 -18.75 -5.11
CA ARG A 237 4.06 -19.81 -4.99
C ARG A 237 3.51 -19.95 -3.58
N GLU A 238 4.29 -19.60 -2.56
CA GLU A 238 3.90 -19.74 -1.17
C GLU A 238 2.95 -18.62 -0.75
N THR A 239 3.27 -17.38 -1.13
CA THR A 239 2.53 -16.20 -0.70
C THR A 239 1.47 -15.77 -1.71
N GLY A 240 1.62 -16.14 -3.00
CA GLY A 240 0.76 -15.65 -4.08
C GLY A 240 1.03 -14.17 -4.44
N HIS A 241 2.11 -13.59 -3.94
CA HIS A 241 2.55 -12.22 -4.23
C HIS A 241 3.78 -12.21 -5.13
N VAL A 242 3.97 -11.14 -5.89
CA VAL A 242 5.18 -10.93 -6.71
C VAL A 242 6.40 -10.98 -5.78
N TYR A 243 7.54 -11.49 -6.26
CA TYR A 243 8.77 -11.51 -5.46
C TYR A 243 9.17 -10.10 -4.99
N THR A 244 9.85 -9.98 -3.85
CA THR A 244 10.53 -8.73 -3.50
C THR A 244 11.84 -8.61 -4.28
N TYR A 245 12.45 -7.42 -4.32
CA TYR A 245 13.79 -7.26 -4.92
C TYR A 245 14.83 -8.11 -4.20
N ASP A 246 14.73 -8.22 -2.87
CA ASP A 246 15.63 -9.05 -2.05
C ASP A 246 15.45 -10.54 -2.36
N GLU A 247 14.20 -11.02 -2.44
CA GLU A 247 13.90 -12.40 -2.84
C GLU A 247 14.43 -12.68 -4.25
N ARG A 248 14.25 -11.75 -5.19
CA ARG A 248 14.75 -11.93 -6.56
C ARG A 248 16.28 -12.00 -6.60
N ALA A 249 16.97 -11.14 -5.84
CA ALA A 249 18.43 -11.16 -5.75
C ALA A 249 18.94 -12.53 -5.24
N THR A 250 18.30 -13.11 -4.23
CA THR A 250 18.67 -14.44 -3.72
C THR A 250 18.43 -15.54 -4.75
N LEU A 251 17.34 -15.47 -5.52
CA LEU A 251 17.06 -16.43 -6.59
C LEU A 251 18.06 -16.31 -7.75
N ASP A 252 18.43 -15.09 -8.12
CA ASP A 252 19.46 -14.84 -9.15
C ASP A 252 20.82 -15.41 -8.71
N GLU A 253 21.20 -15.26 -7.44
CA GLU A 253 22.41 -15.86 -6.88
C GLU A 253 22.35 -17.39 -6.89
N GLU A 254 21.22 -17.99 -6.54
CA GLU A 254 21.04 -19.44 -6.65
C GLU A 254 21.12 -19.94 -8.09
N GLU A 255 20.51 -19.21 -9.04
CA GLU A 255 20.57 -19.52 -10.47
C GLU A 255 22.01 -19.42 -10.99
N LEU A 256 22.80 -18.46 -10.52
CA LEU A 256 24.23 -18.37 -10.85
C LEU A 256 25.02 -19.57 -10.31
N ILE A 257 24.76 -19.97 -9.07
CA ILE A 257 25.43 -21.14 -8.45
C ILE A 257 25.05 -22.44 -9.19
N LYS A 258 23.77 -22.61 -9.57
CA LYS A 258 23.29 -23.75 -10.36
C LYS A 258 23.76 -23.68 -11.82
N GLY A 259 23.88 -22.49 -12.40
CA GLY A 259 24.37 -22.27 -13.77
C GLY A 259 25.83 -22.69 -13.95
N LEU A 260 26.64 -22.55 -12.90
CA LEU A 260 28.01 -23.11 -12.83
C LEU A 260 28.04 -24.65 -12.90
N GLU A 261 26.93 -25.35 -12.69
CA GLU A 261 26.79 -26.80 -12.87
C GLU A 261 26.56 -27.17 -14.36
N ASN A 262 26.02 -26.24 -15.16
CA ASN A 262 25.55 -26.49 -16.53
C ASN A 262 26.38 -25.82 -17.62
N SER A 263 27.50 -25.17 -17.30
CA SER A 263 28.46 -24.68 -18.29
C SER A 263 29.22 -25.86 -18.93
N LYS A 264 28.53 -26.55 -19.84
CA LYS A 264 29.02 -27.62 -20.72
C LYS A 264 30.27 -27.25 -21.55
N ALA A 265 30.67 -25.98 -21.55
CA ALA A 265 31.92 -25.53 -22.16
C ALA A 265 33.18 -25.97 -21.39
N ALA A 266 33.08 -26.29 -20.09
CA ALA A 266 34.17 -26.88 -19.33
C ALA A 266 34.23 -28.41 -19.52
N GLU A 267 33.07 -29.07 -19.61
CA GLU A 267 32.95 -30.53 -19.66
C GLU A 267 33.33 -31.14 -21.02
N GLU A 268 33.19 -30.40 -22.12
CA GLU A 268 33.49 -30.90 -23.48
C GLU A 268 34.98 -30.79 -23.85
N VAL A 269 35.71 -29.83 -23.27
CA VAL A 269 37.17 -29.73 -23.41
C VAL A 269 37.87 -30.82 -22.59
N GLU A 270 37.38 -31.09 -21.38
CA GLU A 270 37.93 -32.12 -20.48
C GLU A 270 37.76 -33.54 -21.05
N LYS A 271 36.61 -33.87 -21.62
CA LYS A 271 36.36 -35.22 -22.21
C LYS A 271 37.26 -35.54 -23.40
N SER A 272 37.81 -34.53 -24.09
CA SER A 272 38.70 -34.74 -25.24
C SER A 272 40.17 -35.03 -24.85
N LEU A 273 40.57 -34.69 -23.62
CA LEU A 273 41.94 -34.86 -23.10
C LEU A 273 42.10 -36.06 -22.15
N VAL A 274 41.00 -36.68 -21.70
CA VAL A 274 40.97 -37.65 -20.59
C VAL A 274 41.22 -39.12 -20.99
N LYS A 275 41.55 -39.43 -22.26
CA LYS A 275 41.86 -40.82 -22.65
C LYS A 275 43.27 -41.31 -22.30
N GLU A 276 44.15 -40.45 -21.78
CA GLU A 276 45.57 -40.81 -21.55
C GLU A 276 46.08 -40.58 -20.11
N GLU A 277 45.37 -39.86 -19.23
CA GLU A 277 45.80 -39.54 -17.84
C GLU A 277 44.96 -40.24 -16.74
N LEU A 278 44.41 -41.42 -17.02
CA LEU A 278 43.51 -42.16 -16.13
C LEU A 278 44.13 -42.59 -14.78
N GLU A 279 45.46 -42.52 -14.61
CA GLU A 279 46.15 -42.83 -13.34
C GLU A 279 46.38 -41.62 -12.41
N LYS A 280 46.15 -40.37 -12.86
CA LYS A 280 46.13 -39.18 -11.98
C LYS A 280 44.73 -38.83 -11.44
N LEU A 281 43.69 -39.50 -11.94
CA LEU A 281 42.28 -39.18 -11.68
C LEU A 281 41.75 -39.58 -10.29
N LEU A 282 42.55 -40.21 -9.43
CA LEU A 282 42.13 -40.51 -8.06
C LEU A 282 42.25 -39.30 -7.10
N GLU A 283 43.09 -38.31 -7.42
CA GLU A 283 43.28 -37.11 -6.59
C GLU A 283 42.23 -36.01 -6.89
N ASN A 284 41.62 -36.04 -8.09
CA ASN A 284 40.58 -35.08 -8.49
C ASN A 284 39.15 -35.54 -8.16
N GLN A 285 38.89 -36.84 -7.94
CA GLN A 285 37.56 -37.32 -7.52
C GLN A 285 37.17 -36.85 -6.11
N VAL A 286 38.15 -36.66 -5.22
CA VAL A 286 37.91 -36.10 -3.88
C VAL A 286 37.57 -34.61 -4.00
N ASN A 287 38.28 -33.88 -4.87
CA ASN A 287 38.00 -32.46 -5.11
C ASN A 287 36.61 -32.22 -5.71
N ASP A 288 36.14 -33.02 -6.67
CA ASP A 288 34.82 -32.83 -7.26
C ASP A 288 33.68 -33.19 -6.29
N PHE A 289 33.88 -34.23 -5.48
CA PHE A 289 32.94 -34.60 -4.43
C PHE A 289 32.87 -33.51 -3.35
N ASP A 290 34.03 -33.01 -2.92
CA ASP A 290 34.12 -31.93 -1.94
C ASP A 290 33.60 -30.60 -2.50
N LEU A 291 33.80 -30.31 -3.79
CA LEU A 291 33.27 -29.14 -4.47
C LEU A 291 31.75 -29.23 -4.59
N LYS A 292 31.21 -30.41 -4.94
CA LYS A 292 29.75 -30.64 -5.02
C LYS A 292 29.10 -30.57 -3.63
N ALA A 293 29.73 -31.15 -2.61
CA ALA A 293 29.30 -31.05 -1.23
C ALA A 293 29.39 -29.61 -0.70
N SER A 294 30.46 -28.88 -1.02
CA SER A 294 30.61 -27.47 -0.64
C SER A 294 29.57 -26.59 -1.34
N LYS A 295 29.31 -26.84 -2.63
CA LYS A 295 28.29 -26.10 -3.39
C LYS A 295 26.87 -26.40 -2.91
N SER A 296 26.53 -27.65 -2.60
CA SER A 296 25.22 -27.99 -2.02
C SER A 296 25.05 -27.38 -0.63
N MET A 297 26.13 -27.35 0.16
CA MET A 297 26.16 -26.63 1.43
C MET A 297 26.01 -25.12 1.23
N LEU A 298 26.64 -24.52 0.22
CA LEU A 298 26.47 -23.10 -0.12
C LEU A 298 25.04 -22.77 -0.53
N LEU A 299 24.39 -23.62 -1.33
CA LEU A 299 22.98 -23.45 -1.68
C LEU A 299 22.09 -23.52 -0.44
N GLY A 300 22.29 -24.51 0.44
CA GLY A 300 21.55 -24.60 1.70
C GLY A 300 21.82 -23.44 2.66
N LEU A 301 23.06 -22.93 2.68
CA LEU A 301 23.41 -21.72 3.43
C LEU A 301 22.70 -20.48 2.84
N ASN A 302 22.63 -20.36 1.51
CA ASN A 302 21.95 -19.22 0.88
C ASN A 302 20.45 -19.23 1.17
N GLU A 303 19.81 -20.40 1.05
CA GLU A 303 18.40 -20.58 1.41
C GLU A 303 18.14 -20.21 2.88
N LEU A 304 19.02 -20.66 3.79
CA LEU A 304 18.93 -20.34 5.21
C LEU A 304 19.16 -18.86 5.49
N VAL A 305 20.10 -18.22 4.78
CA VAL A 305 20.34 -16.77 4.87
C VAL A 305 19.14 -15.99 4.35
N ALA A 306 18.55 -16.37 3.22
CA ALA A 306 17.35 -15.75 2.68
C ALA A 306 16.17 -15.85 3.66
N LEU A 307 15.97 -17.03 4.26
CA LEU A 307 14.96 -17.23 5.31
C LEU A 307 15.24 -16.37 6.55
N MET A 308 16.51 -16.30 6.99
CA MET A 308 16.90 -15.45 8.12
C MET A 308 16.68 -13.97 7.82
N GLN A 309 17.06 -13.49 6.63
CA GLN A 309 16.84 -12.12 6.19
C GLN A 309 15.35 -11.79 6.17
N LYS A 310 14.52 -12.65 5.57
CA LYS A 310 13.06 -12.49 5.55
C LYS A 310 12.44 -12.45 6.95
N ARG A 311 12.90 -13.31 7.87
CA ARG A 311 12.46 -13.24 9.27
C ARG A 311 12.94 -11.97 9.95
N GLN A 312 14.17 -11.54 9.66
CA GLN A 312 14.76 -10.34 10.24
C GLN A 312 14.02 -9.08 9.77
N THR A 313 13.61 -8.99 8.50
CA THR A 313 12.81 -7.86 8.00
C THR A 313 11.44 -7.83 8.67
N ASN A 314 10.72 -8.96 8.77
CA ASN A 314 9.43 -9.01 9.47
C ASN A 314 9.57 -8.61 10.95
N VAL A 315 10.60 -9.12 11.64
CA VAL A 315 10.90 -8.73 13.02
C VAL A 315 11.23 -7.24 13.10
N HIS A 316 11.97 -6.69 12.13
CA HIS A 316 12.31 -5.26 12.09
C HIS A 316 11.06 -4.38 11.89
N HIS A 317 10.15 -4.75 11.00
CA HIS A 317 8.86 -4.07 10.84
C HIS A 317 8.04 -4.11 12.13
N ARG A 318 8.01 -5.27 12.79
CA ARG A 318 7.35 -5.45 14.07
C ARG A 318 7.99 -4.60 15.19
N ILE A 319 9.32 -4.52 15.24
CA ILE A 319 10.04 -3.67 16.20
C ILE A 319 9.72 -2.20 15.94
N LYS A 320 9.78 -1.74 14.68
CA LYS A 320 9.39 -0.37 14.30
C LYS A 320 7.97 -0.05 14.77
N GLY A 321 7.01 -0.95 14.52
CA GLY A 321 5.62 -0.78 14.96
C GLY A 321 5.48 -0.68 16.48
N HIS A 322 6.12 -1.61 17.22
CA HIS A 322 6.11 -1.60 18.69
C HIS A 322 6.84 -0.40 19.30
N GLU A 323 7.92 0.07 18.68
CA GLU A 323 8.62 1.29 19.09
C GLU A 323 7.71 2.51 18.96
N GLY A 324 6.98 2.61 17.84
CA GLY A 324 5.95 3.62 17.64
C GLY A 324 4.85 3.57 18.71
N ASP A 325 4.32 2.38 19.00
CA ASP A 325 3.33 2.18 20.06
C ASP A 325 3.84 2.54 21.45
N ALA A 326 5.04 2.07 21.80
CA ALA A 326 5.67 2.35 23.08
C ALA A 326 5.89 3.85 23.27
N ARG A 327 6.35 4.55 22.23
CA ARG A 327 6.54 6.01 22.25
C ARG A 327 5.23 6.76 22.46
N ARG A 328 4.14 6.34 21.81
CA ARG A 328 2.79 6.92 22.00
C ARG A 328 2.28 6.69 23.41
N ASN A 329 2.39 5.47 23.92
CA ASN A 329 1.95 5.12 25.26
C ASN A 329 2.75 5.86 26.34
N TYR A 330 4.08 5.93 26.20
CA TYR A 330 4.95 6.67 27.11
C TYR A 330 4.55 8.15 27.19
N LYS A 331 4.35 8.82 26.05
CA LYS A 331 3.95 10.24 26.04
C LYS A 331 2.56 10.48 26.65
N LYS A 332 1.59 9.58 26.42
CA LYS A 332 0.27 9.66 27.06
C LYS A 332 0.38 9.55 28.58
N ILE A 333 1.19 8.61 29.08
CA ILE A 333 1.46 8.44 30.51
C ILE A 333 2.11 9.70 31.08
N VAL A 334 3.13 10.25 30.41
CA VAL A 334 3.80 11.49 30.84
C VAL A 334 2.83 12.67 30.87
N ARG A 335 2.00 12.86 29.84
CA ARG A 335 1.01 13.94 29.79
C ARG A 335 -0.04 13.80 30.89
N SER A 336 -0.53 12.59 31.14
CA SER A 336 -1.45 12.30 32.24
C SER A 336 -0.81 12.60 33.59
N GLY A 337 0.43 12.17 33.80
CA GLY A 337 1.17 12.43 35.04
C GLY A 337 1.46 13.92 35.27
N ILE A 338 1.76 14.69 34.22
CA ILE A 338 1.91 16.15 34.32
C ILE A 338 0.57 16.80 34.69
N LEU A 339 -0.53 16.38 34.09
CA LEU A 339 -1.85 16.95 34.38
C LEU A 339 -2.29 16.61 35.81
N GLU A 340 -2.03 15.39 36.26
CA GLU A 340 -2.29 14.94 37.62
C GLU A 340 -1.43 15.71 38.65
N THR A 341 -0.14 15.88 38.39
CA THR A 341 0.74 16.67 39.29
C THR A 341 0.32 18.14 39.35
N LEU A 342 -0.10 18.75 38.23
CA LEU A 342 -0.66 20.10 38.21
C LEU A 342 -1.98 20.18 39.00
N LEU A 343 -2.86 19.19 38.88
CA LEU A 343 -4.10 19.11 39.64
C LEU A 343 -3.82 19.04 41.16
N TYR A 344 -2.89 18.19 41.59
CA TYR A 344 -2.50 18.12 43.01
C TYR A 344 -1.88 19.43 43.50
N LEU A 345 -1.04 20.08 42.69
CA LEU A 345 -0.48 21.37 43.04
C LEU A 345 -1.58 22.43 43.19
N PHE A 346 -2.57 22.44 42.29
CA PHE A 346 -3.70 23.36 42.39
C PHE A 346 -4.55 23.10 43.64
N ILE A 347 -4.87 21.83 43.93
CA ILE A 347 -5.64 21.45 45.13
C ILE A 347 -4.90 21.86 46.40
N THR A 348 -3.59 21.60 46.48
CA THR A 348 -2.78 21.96 47.66
C THR A 348 -2.66 23.48 47.83
N LEU A 349 -2.46 24.25 46.76
CA LEU A 349 -2.51 25.72 46.80
C LEU A 349 -3.88 26.23 47.25
N PHE A 350 -4.97 25.62 46.78
CA PHE A 350 -6.32 25.98 47.18
C PHE A 350 -6.59 25.67 48.67
N GLN A 351 -6.09 24.54 49.18
CA GLN A 351 -6.16 24.20 50.60
C GLN A 351 -5.36 25.20 51.47
N ILE A 352 -4.15 25.57 51.05
CA ILE A 352 -3.34 26.58 51.74
C ILE A 352 -4.05 27.94 51.74
N TYR A 353 -4.62 28.34 50.59
CA TYR A 353 -5.37 29.58 50.46
C TYR A 353 -6.59 29.61 51.39
N THR A 354 -7.38 28.54 51.45
CA THR A 354 -8.56 28.46 52.31
C THR A 354 -8.19 28.47 53.79
N LEU A 355 -7.14 27.75 54.20
CA LEU A 355 -6.60 27.81 55.58
C LEU A 355 -6.11 29.21 55.95
N ARG A 356 -5.34 29.87 55.06
CA ARG A 356 -4.89 31.25 55.28
C ARG A 356 -6.06 32.22 55.40
N LYS A 357 -7.06 32.10 54.53
CA LYS A 357 -8.27 32.92 54.57
C LYS A 357 -9.08 32.68 55.85
N TRP A 358 -9.16 31.44 56.32
CA TRP A 358 -9.81 31.10 57.57
C TRP A 358 -9.08 31.70 58.77
N LEU A 359 -7.76 31.51 58.88
CA LEU A 359 -6.92 32.07 59.95
C LEU A 359 -6.95 33.61 59.99
N LEU A 360 -6.97 34.28 58.84
CA LEU A 360 -7.06 35.75 58.78
C LEU A 360 -8.47 36.28 59.07
N ARG A 361 -9.51 35.45 59.01
CA ARG A 361 -10.89 35.82 59.38
C ARG A 361 -11.17 35.59 60.86
N THR A 362 -10.50 34.61 61.48
CA THR A 362 -10.67 34.26 62.90
C THR A 362 -9.84 35.09 63.86
N THR A 363 -9.05 36.06 63.37
CA THR A 363 -8.44 37.11 64.22
C THR A 363 -9.45 38.10 64.84
N VAL A 364 -10.77 37.85 64.68
CA VAL A 364 -11.86 38.52 65.42
C VAL A 364 -12.42 37.62 66.54
N LEU A 365 -11.56 36.85 67.21
CA LEU A 365 -11.87 36.16 68.48
C LEU A 365 -10.88 36.54 69.58
N GLY A 366 -10.54 37.83 69.60
CA GLY A 366 -9.85 38.50 70.68
C GLY A 366 -10.52 39.84 70.97
N ARG A 367 -11.78 39.81 71.45
CA ARG A 367 -12.34 40.87 72.27
C ARG A 367 -13.44 40.35 73.18
#